data_AF-A0A920RPW9-F1
#
_entry.id   AF-A0A920RPW9-F1
#
_cell.length_a   1.000
_cell.length_b   1.000
_cell.length_c   1.000
_cell.angle_alpha   90.00
_cell.angle_beta   90.00
_cell.angle_gamma   90.00
#
_symmetry.space_group_name_H-M   'P 1'
#
loop_
_entity.id
_entity.type
_entity.pdbx_description
1 polymer ?
#
loop_
_entity_poly.entity_id
_entity_poly.type
_entity_poly.pdbx_seq_one_letter_code
_entity_poly.pdbx_strand_id
1 'polypeptide(L)'
;MGDNVMIYLDDIQHTNPEFLQKFISLCDAQRKIEGVYKGRTRTYDLRGRKVCVVMAGNPYTESGEKFQIPDMLTNRADIYNLGEMIGESAEAFEMSYLENCLTSNSALNQLATRSQDDVYAVIRMAEGETPDGIELEGNYSAEELSEFVVVMKKLMRVRDVILAVNREYIRSAAMSDDYRTEPAFKLQGSYRNMNRIAEKVVPIMNDDETPVADRLQLRERLTDADLRHRGQPAEVQGTDQRPDRGRSRPVGDDQEDLPAKRENARCRGRRQGRAGGRPVEQLQRGTRVDP
;
A
#
# COMPACT_ATOMS: atom_id res chain seq x y z
N MET A 1 10.31 38.40 4.90
CA MET A 1 9.87 37.23 4.11
C MET A 1 9.90 36.03 5.05
N GLY A 2 8.73 35.48 5.38
CA GLY A 2 8.64 34.36 6.32
C GLY A 2 8.91 33.04 5.60
N ASP A 3 10.05 32.44 5.89
CA ASP A 3 10.41 31.09 5.43
C ASP A 3 9.50 30.06 6.12
N ASN A 4 8.33 29.80 5.52
CA ASN A 4 7.50 28.67 5.92
C ASN A 4 8.18 27.38 5.48
N VAL A 5 8.05 26.32 6.28
CA VAL A 5 8.72 25.04 6.05
C VAL A 5 7.67 23.95 5.97
N MET A 6 7.65 23.21 4.86
CA MET A 6 6.89 21.97 4.73
C MET A 6 7.88 20.81 4.69
N ILE A 7 7.71 19.85 5.59
CA ILE A 7 8.48 18.61 5.65
C ILE A 7 7.56 17.49 5.20
N TYR A 8 7.89 16.86 4.07
CA TYR A 8 7.15 15.73 3.53
C TYR A 8 7.95 14.45 3.78
N LEU A 9 7.37 13.53 4.56
CA LEU A 9 7.91 12.21 4.83
C LEU A 9 7.03 11.20 4.11
N ASP A 10 7.55 10.60 3.05
CA ASP A 10 6.86 9.53 2.34
C ASP A 10 7.28 8.17 2.89
N ASP A 11 6.48 7.16 2.58
CA ASP A 11 6.81 5.76 2.84
C ASP A 11 7.16 5.46 4.32
N ILE A 12 6.45 6.12 5.25
CA ILE A 12 6.73 6.04 6.69
C ILE A 12 6.65 4.62 7.25
N GLN A 13 5.94 3.70 6.58
CA GLN A 13 5.85 2.28 6.96
C GLN A 13 7.20 1.55 6.92
N HIS A 14 8.20 2.10 6.22
CA HIS A 14 9.56 1.56 6.15
C HIS A 14 10.51 2.23 7.15
N THR A 15 10.01 3.17 7.96
CA THR A 15 10.81 3.89 8.95
C THR A 15 10.69 3.28 10.34
N ASN A 16 11.72 3.47 11.16
CA ASN A 16 11.65 3.09 12.57
C ASN A 16 10.69 4.06 13.32
N PRO A 17 9.77 3.57 14.18
CA PRO A 17 8.90 4.44 14.99
C PRO A 17 9.65 5.50 15.80
N GLU A 18 10.87 5.24 16.28
CA GLU A 18 11.71 6.21 16.98
C GLU A 18 12.12 7.40 16.08
N PHE A 19 12.28 7.16 14.78
CA PHE A 19 12.54 8.24 13.83
C PHE A 19 11.34 9.19 13.74
N LEU A 20 10.12 8.64 13.65
CA LEU A 20 8.90 9.45 13.59
C LEU A 20 8.69 10.27 14.86
N GLN A 21 9.02 9.71 16.03
CA GLN A 21 8.91 10.42 17.31
C GLN A 21 9.73 11.73 17.35
N LYS A 22 10.82 11.84 16.59
CA LYS A 22 11.61 13.09 16.51
C LYS A 22 10.83 14.28 15.96
N PHE A 23 9.74 14.04 15.24
CA PHE A 23 8.89 15.10 14.67
C PHE A 23 7.83 15.60 15.65
N ILE A 24 7.59 14.93 16.78
CA ILE A 24 6.62 15.35 17.81
C ILE A 24 6.92 16.77 18.30
N SER A 25 8.20 17.10 18.47
CA SER A 25 8.64 18.40 18.94
C SER A 25 8.35 19.55 17.97
N LEU A 26 8.07 19.25 16.69
CA LEU A 26 7.63 20.23 15.69
C LEU A 26 6.12 20.47 15.75
N CYS A 27 5.35 19.49 16.21
CA CYS A 27 3.90 19.62 16.42
C CYS A 27 3.58 20.37 17.74
N ASP A 28 4.50 20.34 18.71
CA ASP A 28 4.36 21.02 19.99
C ASP A 28 4.92 22.45 19.99
N ALA A 29 4.67 23.19 21.09
CA ALA A 29 5.11 24.58 21.27
C ALA A 29 6.63 24.78 21.22
N GLN A 30 7.42 23.71 21.40
CA GLN A 30 8.89 23.77 21.37
C GLN A 30 9.41 24.17 19.98
N ARG A 31 8.82 23.63 18.90
CA ARG A 31 9.23 23.83 17.50
C ARG A 31 10.75 23.71 17.29
N LYS A 32 11.37 22.74 17.97
CA LYS A 32 12.79 22.45 17.88
C LYS A 32 13.00 21.03 17.41
N ILE A 33 13.97 20.79 16.55
CA ILE A 33 14.31 19.44 16.09
C ILE A 33 15.83 19.26 16.05
N GLU A 34 16.28 18.09 16.43
CA GLU A 34 17.69 17.71 16.35
C GLU A 34 18.01 17.13 14.96
N GLY A 35 19.17 17.47 14.42
CA GLY A 35 19.66 16.91 13.18
C GLY A 35 21.17 16.97 13.07
N VAL A 36 21.71 16.35 12.04
CA VAL A 36 23.15 16.37 11.74
C VAL A 36 23.35 17.04 10.40
N TYR A 37 24.24 18.04 10.34
CA TYR A 37 24.61 18.70 9.11
C TYR A 37 26.13 18.76 8.99
N LYS A 38 26.65 18.23 7.88
CA LYS A 38 28.11 18.11 7.62
C LYS A 38 28.85 17.47 8.80
N GLY A 39 28.31 16.37 9.32
CA GLY A 39 28.89 15.61 10.43
C GLY A 39 28.81 16.27 11.81
N ARG A 40 28.13 17.41 11.94
CA ARG A 40 27.95 18.10 13.23
C ARG A 40 26.50 18.08 13.67
N THR A 41 26.25 17.65 14.90
CA THR A 41 24.94 17.74 15.53
C THR A 41 24.53 19.21 15.67
N ARG A 42 23.28 19.50 15.32
CA ARG A 42 22.66 20.82 15.42
C ARG A 42 21.24 20.67 15.93
N THR A 43 20.81 21.62 16.72
CA THR A 43 19.39 21.81 17.07
C THR A 43 18.85 22.95 16.23
N TYR A 44 17.81 22.66 15.45
CA TYR A 44 17.13 23.64 14.62
C TYR A 44 15.95 24.20 15.39
N ASP A 45 15.91 25.53 15.56
CA ASP A 45 14.82 26.25 16.21
C ASP A 45 13.94 26.91 15.15
N LEU A 46 12.70 26.42 15.03
CA LEU A 46 11.72 26.84 14.04
C LEU A 46 10.61 27.70 14.67
N ARG A 47 10.81 28.20 15.89
CA ARG A 47 9.88 29.18 16.50
C ARG A 47 9.77 30.42 15.62
N GLY A 48 8.55 30.94 15.48
CA GLY A 48 8.24 32.08 14.60
C GLY A 48 8.08 31.73 13.12
N ARG A 49 8.36 30.49 12.68
CA ARG A 49 8.05 29.99 11.34
C ARG A 49 6.76 29.20 11.34
N LYS A 50 6.02 29.19 10.22
CA LYS A 50 4.97 28.19 10.01
C LYS A 50 5.64 26.90 9.54
N VAL A 51 5.42 25.81 10.27
CA VAL A 51 5.97 24.50 9.97
C VAL A 51 4.80 23.55 9.77
N CYS A 52 4.84 22.77 8.69
CA CYS A 52 3.92 21.68 8.42
C CYS A 52 4.72 20.40 8.24
N VAL A 53 4.30 19.32 8.89
CA VAL A 53 4.85 17.98 8.68
C VAL A 53 3.74 17.14 8.08
N VAL A 54 3.98 16.61 6.89
CA VAL A 54 3.09 15.70 6.18
C VAL A 54 3.75 14.34 6.17
N MET A 55 3.03 13.33 6.63
CA MET A 55 3.49 11.95 6.67
C MET A 55 2.56 11.10 5.82
N ALA A 56 3.11 10.43 4.82
CA ALA A 56 2.40 9.53 3.93
C ALA A 56 2.97 8.12 4.06
N GLY A 57 2.09 7.12 4.03
CA GLY A 57 2.52 5.73 4.07
C GLY A 57 1.37 4.75 3.93
N ASN A 58 1.74 3.52 3.66
CA ASN A 58 0.81 2.41 3.56
C ASN A 58 0.41 1.89 4.95
N PRO A 59 -0.83 1.38 5.12
CA PRO A 59 -1.30 0.86 6.41
C PRO A 59 -0.58 -0.42 6.88
N TYR A 60 0.25 -1.02 6.02
CA TYR A 60 0.99 -2.25 6.28
C TYR A 60 2.45 -2.11 5.85
N THR A 61 3.33 -2.82 6.55
CA THR A 61 4.77 -2.92 6.25
C THR A 61 5.05 -3.94 5.15
N GLU A 62 6.31 -4.08 4.72
CA GLU A 62 6.73 -5.13 3.76
C GLU A 62 6.51 -6.55 4.29
N SER A 63 6.59 -6.73 5.61
CA SER A 63 6.26 -8.01 6.26
C SER A 63 4.76 -8.32 6.21
N GLY A 64 3.92 -7.33 5.89
CA GLY A 64 2.46 -7.43 5.89
C GLY A 64 1.84 -7.18 7.27
N GLU A 65 2.63 -6.74 8.24
CA GLU A 65 2.16 -6.36 9.57
C GLU A 65 1.49 -4.99 9.53
N LYS A 66 0.51 -4.76 10.40
CA LYS A 66 -0.13 -3.44 10.52
C LYS A 66 0.91 -2.44 10.99
N PHE A 67 1.12 -1.39 10.19
CA PHE A 67 1.98 -0.30 10.59
C PHE A 67 1.29 0.54 11.67
N GLN A 68 2.01 0.83 12.75
CA GLN A 68 1.49 1.63 13.85
C GLN A 68 2.21 2.97 13.94
N ILE A 69 1.44 4.05 13.85
CA ILE A 69 1.94 5.40 14.08
C ILE A 69 1.96 5.65 15.59
N PRO A 70 3.06 6.16 16.16
CA PRO A 70 3.13 6.49 17.58
C PRO A 70 1.96 7.37 18.03
N ASP A 71 1.25 6.97 19.10
CA ASP A 71 0.04 7.66 19.61
C ASP A 71 0.27 9.17 19.83
N MET A 72 1.47 9.56 20.26
CA MET A 72 1.81 10.97 20.48
C MET A 72 1.73 11.82 19.20
N LEU A 73 2.00 11.24 18.04
CA LEU A 73 1.84 11.89 16.72
C LEU A 73 0.38 11.82 16.27
N THR A 74 -0.25 10.65 16.37
CA THR A 74 -1.64 10.41 15.98
C THR A 74 -2.60 11.40 16.65
N ASN A 75 -2.40 11.67 17.94
CA ASN A 75 -3.23 12.62 18.72
C ASN A 75 -3.02 14.10 18.33
N ARG A 76 -2.02 14.41 17.50
CA ARG A 76 -1.64 15.78 17.09
C ARG A 76 -1.73 15.99 15.59
N ALA A 77 -2.11 14.96 14.84
CA ALA A 77 -2.17 14.98 13.39
C ALA A 77 -3.61 14.86 12.92
N ASP A 78 -3.93 15.57 11.85
CA ASP A 78 -5.13 15.26 11.05
C ASP A 78 -4.82 14.02 10.21
N ILE A 79 -5.58 12.95 10.41
CA ILE A 79 -5.37 11.65 9.75
C ILE A 79 -6.41 11.48 8.65
N TYR A 80 -5.93 11.24 7.44
CA TYR A 80 -6.77 10.98 6.28
C TYR A 80 -6.50 9.56 5.79
N ASN A 81 -7.54 8.71 5.76
CA ASN A 81 -7.49 7.43 5.09
C ASN A 81 -7.90 7.60 3.63
N LEU A 82 -6.92 7.68 2.73
CA LEU A 82 -7.18 7.84 1.30
C LEU A 82 -8.00 6.69 0.71
N GLY A 83 -7.99 5.50 1.34
CA GLY A 83 -8.80 4.36 0.93
C GLY A 83 -10.31 4.53 1.18
N GLU A 84 -10.71 5.35 2.16
CA GLU A 84 -12.12 5.64 2.45
C GLU A 84 -12.67 6.80 1.61
N MET A 85 -11.79 7.65 1.07
CA MET A 85 -12.12 8.79 0.22
C MET A 85 -12.47 8.39 -1.24
N ILE A 86 -12.39 7.10 -1.58
CA ILE A 86 -12.56 6.59 -2.94
C ILE A 86 -14.00 6.75 -3.48
N GLY A 87 -15.00 6.99 -2.63
CA GLY A 87 -16.41 7.02 -3.03
C GLY A 87 -16.72 7.99 -4.19
N GLU A 88 -16.31 9.25 -4.09
CA GLU A 88 -16.59 10.27 -5.12
C GLU A 88 -15.49 10.36 -6.19
N SER A 89 -14.29 9.85 -5.90
CA SER A 89 -13.13 9.95 -6.79
C SER A 89 -12.74 8.62 -7.45
N ALA A 90 -13.61 7.60 -7.38
CA ALA A 90 -13.33 6.27 -7.92
C ALA A 90 -13.00 6.33 -9.41
N GLU A 91 -13.86 6.95 -10.22
CA GLU A 91 -13.64 7.07 -11.67
C GLU A 91 -12.33 7.79 -12.00
N ALA A 92 -12.03 8.89 -11.30
CA ALA A 92 -10.77 9.62 -11.48
C ALA A 92 -9.54 8.77 -11.11
N PHE A 93 -9.65 7.93 -10.07
CA PHE A 93 -8.60 6.99 -9.69
C PHE A 93 -8.45 5.83 -10.67
N GLU A 94 -9.53 5.32 -11.26
CA GLU A 94 -9.45 4.31 -12.30
C GLU A 94 -8.83 4.89 -13.58
N MET A 95 -9.17 6.13 -13.91
CA MET A 95 -8.65 6.86 -15.06
C MET A 95 -7.15 7.11 -14.95
N SER A 96 -6.65 7.48 -13.76
CA SER A 96 -5.23 7.78 -13.57
C SER A 96 -4.31 6.60 -13.88
N TYR A 97 -4.78 5.34 -13.77
CA TYR A 97 -4.00 4.17 -14.18
C TYR A 97 -3.75 4.14 -15.68
N LEU A 98 -4.74 4.54 -16.49
CA LEU A 98 -4.61 4.61 -17.93
C LEU A 98 -3.71 5.78 -18.33
N GLU A 99 -3.96 6.97 -17.77
CA GLU A 99 -3.16 8.17 -18.03
C GLU A 99 -1.67 7.96 -17.72
N ASN A 100 -1.35 7.30 -16.60
CA ASN A 100 0.04 7.10 -16.20
C ASN A 100 0.79 6.13 -17.13
N CYS A 101 0.09 5.20 -17.76
CA CYS A 101 0.69 4.12 -18.53
C CYS A 101 0.85 4.41 -20.02
N LEU A 102 0.22 5.48 -20.54
CA LEU A 102 0.23 5.82 -21.97
C LEU A 102 1.65 5.94 -22.52
N THR A 103 2.52 6.64 -21.81
CA THR A 103 3.93 6.87 -22.19
C THR A 103 4.81 5.62 -22.12
N SER A 104 4.28 4.54 -21.52
CA SER A 104 4.95 3.25 -21.42
C SER A 104 4.61 2.34 -22.60
N ASN A 105 3.57 2.66 -23.38
CA ASN A 105 3.16 1.86 -24.53
C ASN A 105 3.53 2.55 -25.85
N SER A 106 4.24 1.84 -26.72
CA SER A 106 4.75 2.40 -27.97
C SER A 106 3.65 2.87 -28.94
N ALA A 107 2.50 2.20 -28.96
CA ALA A 107 1.38 2.59 -29.80
C ALA A 107 0.73 3.88 -29.29
N LEU A 108 0.60 4.03 -27.96
CA LEU A 108 -0.08 5.19 -27.37
C LEU A 108 0.83 6.41 -27.15
N ASN A 109 2.14 6.30 -27.36
CA ASN A 109 3.08 7.42 -27.18
C ASN A 109 2.72 8.66 -28.01
N GLN A 110 2.25 8.47 -29.25
CA GLN A 110 1.83 9.59 -30.10
C GLN A 110 0.57 10.27 -29.55
N LEU A 111 -0.38 9.50 -29.04
CA LEU A 111 -1.58 10.01 -28.38
C LEU A 111 -1.21 10.80 -27.12
N ALA A 112 -0.35 10.23 -26.26
CA ALA A 112 0.07 10.81 -24.98
C ALA A 112 0.78 12.17 -25.09
N THR A 113 1.45 12.42 -26.22
CA THR A 113 2.24 13.64 -26.45
C THR A 113 1.48 14.74 -27.17
N ARG A 114 0.29 14.44 -27.72
CA ARG A 114 -0.50 15.35 -28.55
C ARG A 114 -1.50 16.15 -27.73
N SER A 115 -2.52 15.48 -27.19
CA SER A 115 -3.60 16.11 -26.44
C SER A 115 -4.16 15.17 -25.37
N GLN A 116 -4.47 15.74 -24.21
CA GLN A 116 -5.16 15.03 -23.15
C GLN A 116 -6.64 14.75 -23.53
N ASP A 117 -7.26 15.65 -24.29
CA ASP A 117 -8.65 15.49 -24.71
C ASP A 117 -8.79 14.33 -25.71
N ASP A 118 -7.78 14.14 -26.58
CA ASP A 118 -7.70 12.99 -27.48
C ASP A 118 -7.56 11.66 -26.72
N VAL A 119 -6.85 11.66 -25.58
CA VAL A 119 -6.78 10.48 -24.71
C VAL A 119 -8.17 10.11 -24.21
N TYR A 120 -8.93 11.07 -23.68
CA TYR A 120 -10.30 10.82 -23.20
C TYR A 120 -11.24 10.41 -24.33
N ALA A 121 -11.09 10.99 -25.52
CA ALA A 121 -11.81 10.58 -26.73
C ALA A 121 -11.56 9.10 -27.07
N VAL A 122 -10.28 8.66 -27.10
CA VAL A 122 -9.92 7.27 -27.36
C VAL A 122 -10.44 6.32 -26.27
N ILE A 123 -10.43 6.73 -25.01
CA ILE A 123 -10.98 5.93 -23.90
C ILE A 123 -12.48 5.73 -24.08
N ARG A 124 -13.23 6.77 -24.42
CA ARG A 124 -14.67 6.68 -24.71
C ARG A 124 -14.97 5.77 -25.91
N MET A 125 -14.18 5.88 -26.98
CA MET A 125 -14.27 4.96 -28.12
C MET A 125 -13.96 3.51 -27.69
N ALA A 126 -13.02 3.31 -26.76
CA ALA A 126 -12.70 2.00 -26.20
C ALA A 126 -13.82 1.44 -25.32
N GLU A 127 -14.59 2.28 -24.65
CA GLU A 127 -15.79 1.92 -23.89
C GLU A 127 -16.99 1.57 -24.77
N GLY A 128 -16.90 1.84 -26.08
CA GLY A 128 -17.92 1.50 -27.06
C GLY A 128 -18.82 2.68 -27.45
N GLU A 129 -18.47 3.91 -27.08
CA GLU A 129 -19.11 5.09 -27.64
C GLU A 129 -18.86 5.15 -29.14
N THR A 130 -19.90 5.48 -29.90
CA THR A 130 -19.80 5.61 -31.36
C THR A 130 -18.88 6.79 -31.70
N PRO A 131 -18.00 6.66 -32.71
CA PRO A 131 -17.13 7.76 -33.14
C PRO A 131 -17.90 9.02 -33.59
N ASP A 132 -19.18 8.85 -33.96
CA ASP A 132 -20.08 9.93 -34.34
C ASP A 132 -20.34 10.86 -33.14
N GLY A 133 -19.61 11.97 -33.10
CA GLY A 133 -19.70 12.99 -32.04
C GLY A 133 -18.43 13.12 -31.18
N ILE A 134 -17.40 12.33 -31.45
CA ILE A 134 -16.10 12.45 -30.78
C ILE A 134 -15.16 13.27 -31.66
N GLU A 135 -14.91 14.50 -31.24
CA GLU A 135 -13.92 15.37 -31.87
C GLU A 135 -12.51 15.05 -31.36
N LEU A 136 -11.55 14.98 -32.28
CA LEU A 136 -10.13 14.80 -31.99
C LEU A 136 -9.38 16.08 -32.41
N GLU A 137 -8.49 16.57 -31.55
CA GLU A 137 -7.61 17.70 -31.83
C GLU A 137 -6.44 17.27 -32.74
N GLY A 138 -5.95 16.05 -32.53
CA GLY A 138 -4.91 15.44 -33.33
C GLY A 138 -5.41 14.94 -34.68
N ASN A 139 -4.53 15.05 -35.69
CA ASN A 139 -4.77 14.44 -36.99
C ASN A 139 -4.17 13.02 -36.99
N TYR A 140 -5.05 12.02 -36.88
CA TYR A 140 -4.70 10.60 -36.86
C TYR A 140 -5.30 9.89 -38.08
N SER A 141 -4.57 8.94 -38.64
CA SER A 141 -5.13 8.03 -39.64
C SER A 141 -6.17 7.10 -39.01
N ALA A 142 -7.05 6.53 -39.85
CA ALA A 142 -8.02 5.54 -39.40
C ALA A 142 -7.34 4.29 -38.84
N GLU A 143 -6.17 3.89 -39.38
CA GLU A 143 -5.39 2.78 -38.85
C GLU A 143 -4.82 3.09 -37.46
N GLU A 144 -4.21 4.27 -37.26
CA GLU A 144 -3.68 4.68 -35.95
C GLU A 144 -4.78 4.75 -34.89
N LEU A 145 -5.93 5.34 -35.22
CA LEU A 145 -7.04 5.45 -34.28
C LEU A 145 -7.59 4.07 -33.89
N SER A 146 -7.73 3.16 -34.85
CA SER A 146 -8.11 1.77 -34.58
C SER A 146 -7.08 1.08 -33.69
N GLU A 147 -5.79 1.32 -33.90
CA GLU A 147 -4.71 0.77 -33.08
C GLU A 147 -4.80 1.27 -31.64
N PHE A 148 -4.98 2.58 -31.44
CA PHE A 148 -5.13 3.19 -30.11
C PHE A 148 -6.31 2.61 -29.35
N VAL A 149 -7.47 2.51 -30.00
CA VAL A 149 -8.69 1.97 -29.39
C VAL A 149 -8.51 0.50 -28.97
N VAL A 150 -7.90 -0.33 -29.83
CA VAL A 150 -7.66 -1.75 -29.52
C VAL A 150 -6.70 -1.90 -28.34
N VAL A 151 -5.60 -1.15 -28.32
CA VAL A 151 -4.64 -1.19 -27.20
C VAL A 151 -5.29 -0.66 -25.92
N MET A 152 -6.06 0.43 -26.01
CA MET A 152 -6.75 1.01 -24.86
C MET A 152 -7.73 0.02 -24.22
N LYS A 153 -8.55 -0.67 -25.02
CA LYS A 153 -9.44 -1.74 -24.53
C LYS A 153 -8.69 -2.81 -23.73
N LYS A 154 -7.51 -3.21 -24.19
CA LYS A 154 -6.68 -4.20 -23.50
C LYS A 154 -6.11 -3.64 -22.19
N LEU A 155 -5.67 -2.39 -22.19
CA LEU A 155 -5.17 -1.72 -20.97
C LEU A 155 -6.27 -1.49 -19.93
N MET A 156 -7.50 -1.20 -20.35
CA MET A 156 -8.65 -1.16 -19.43
C MET A 156 -8.85 -2.49 -18.72
N ARG A 157 -8.78 -3.62 -19.46
CA ARG A 157 -8.85 -4.95 -18.84
C ARG A 157 -7.69 -5.22 -17.87
N VAL A 158 -6.48 -4.76 -18.19
CA VAL A 158 -5.31 -4.84 -17.28
C VAL A 158 -5.58 -4.05 -15.99
N ARG A 159 -6.06 -2.81 -16.13
CA ARG A 159 -6.43 -1.95 -15.00
C ARG A 159 -7.46 -2.64 -14.12
N ASP A 160 -8.54 -3.17 -14.70
CA ASP A 160 -9.62 -3.79 -13.93
C ASP A 160 -9.14 -4.97 -13.08
N VAL A 161 -8.22 -5.78 -13.62
CA VAL A 161 -7.60 -6.87 -12.86
C VAL A 161 -6.68 -6.34 -11.75
N ILE A 162 -5.87 -5.32 -12.02
CA ILE A 162 -5.03 -4.66 -11.00
C ILE A 162 -5.90 -4.13 -9.85
N LEU A 163 -7.02 -3.48 -10.17
CA LEU A 163 -7.96 -2.97 -9.18
C LEU A 163 -8.66 -4.10 -8.42
N ALA A 164 -8.95 -5.22 -9.07
CA ALA A 164 -9.48 -6.41 -8.39
C ALA A 164 -8.46 -7.01 -7.41
N VAL A 165 -7.18 -7.08 -7.78
CA VAL A 165 -6.08 -7.50 -6.89
C VAL A 165 -5.98 -6.58 -5.68
N ASN A 166 -6.08 -5.26 -5.87
CA ASN A 166 -6.07 -4.30 -4.76
C ASN A 166 -7.27 -4.44 -3.84
N ARG A 167 -8.46 -4.68 -4.38
CA ARG A 167 -9.66 -4.97 -3.58
C ARG A 167 -9.48 -6.22 -2.74
N GLU A 168 -8.90 -7.28 -3.30
CA GLU A 168 -8.64 -8.51 -2.54
C GLU A 168 -7.55 -8.31 -1.49
N TYR A 169 -6.51 -7.52 -1.79
CA TYR A 169 -5.52 -7.11 -0.80
C TYR A 169 -6.17 -6.39 0.39
N ILE A 170 -6.99 -5.37 0.14
CA ILE A 170 -7.68 -4.61 1.20
C ILE A 170 -8.58 -5.54 2.02
N ARG A 171 -9.35 -6.41 1.35
CA ARG A 171 -10.24 -7.39 2.00
C ARG A 171 -9.47 -8.34 2.90
N SER A 172 -8.40 -8.95 2.39
CA SER A 172 -7.54 -9.86 3.14
C SER A 172 -6.88 -9.14 4.32
N ALA A 173 -6.42 -7.91 4.14
CA ALA A 173 -5.72 -7.16 5.16
C ALA A 173 -6.65 -6.61 6.26
N ALA A 174 -7.94 -6.42 5.96
CA ALA A 174 -8.98 -6.06 6.92
C ALA A 174 -9.43 -7.25 7.79
N MET A 175 -9.23 -8.49 7.34
CA MET A 175 -9.58 -9.69 8.09
C MET A 175 -8.59 -9.94 9.24
N SER A 176 -9.12 -10.17 10.46
CA SER A 176 -8.29 -10.60 11.60
C SER A 176 -7.82 -12.03 11.40
N ASP A 177 -6.59 -12.33 11.84
CA ASP A 177 -6.00 -13.67 11.72
C ASP A 177 -6.81 -14.74 12.45
N ASP A 178 -7.49 -14.39 13.54
CA ASP A 178 -8.36 -15.31 14.30
C ASP A 178 -9.52 -15.88 13.46
N TYR A 179 -9.94 -15.16 12.42
CA TYR A 179 -11.05 -15.55 11.53
C TYR A 179 -10.56 -15.94 10.13
N ARG A 180 -9.25 -16.06 9.94
CA ARG A 180 -8.63 -16.28 8.62
C ARG A 180 -8.62 -17.77 8.27
N THR A 181 -9.20 -18.11 7.13
CA THR A 181 -9.26 -19.49 6.60
C THR A 181 -8.22 -19.79 5.52
N GLU A 182 -7.55 -18.76 4.99
CA GLU A 182 -6.57 -18.85 3.90
C GLU A 182 -5.37 -17.92 4.19
N PRO A 183 -4.17 -18.15 3.63
CA PRO A 183 -3.01 -17.29 3.85
C PRO A 183 -3.28 -15.82 3.51
N ALA A 184 -2.56 -14.90 4.16
CA ALA A 184 -2.69 -13.47 3.88
C ALA A 184 -2.34 -13.14 2.42
N PHE A 185 -3.29 -12.54 1.69
CA PHE A 185 -3.05 -12.01 0.35
C PHE A 185 -2.25 -10.71 0.46
N LYS A 186 -1.01 -10.73 -0.05
CA LYS A 186 -0.06 -9.60 0.03
C LYS A 186 0.23 -8.92 -1.30
N LEU A 187 -0.30 -9.46 -2.40
CA LEU A 187 -0.04 -8.91 -3.72
C LEU A 187 -0.81 -7.60 -3.90
N GLN A 188 -0.12 -6.54 -4.27
CA GLN A 188 -0.71 -5.25 -4.62
C GLN A 188 -0.38 -4.90 -6.07
N GLY A 189 -1.30 -4.21 -6.73
CA GLY A 189 -1.12 -3.62 -8.04
C GLY A 189 -0.89 -2.11 -7.95
N SER A 190 0.28 -1.68 -8.40
CA SER A 190 0.70 -0.28 -8.46
C SER A 190 0.71 0.26 -9.89
N TYR A 191 0.79 1.59 -10.06
CA TYR A 191 1.07 2.23 -11.36
C TYR A 191 2.32 1.66 -12.03
N ARG A 192 3.37 1.34 -11.26
CA ARG A 192 4.58 0.69 -11.80
C ARG A 192 4.28 -0.69 -12.37
N ASN A 193 3.36 -1.44 -11.77
CA ASN A 193 2.93 -2.72 -12.33
C ASN A 193 2.15 -2.52 -13.63
N MET A 194 1.26 -1.52 -13.66
CA MET A 194 0.53 -1.15 -14.87
C MET A 194 1.49 -0.80 -16.01
N ASN A 195 2.47 0.08 -15.78
CA ASN A 195 3.42 0.53 -16.80
C ASN A 195 4.24 -0.63 -17.38
N ARG A 196 4.75 -1.53 -16.52
CA ARG A 196 5.48 -2.73 -16.96
C ARG A 196 4.64 -3.71 -17.77
N ILE A 197 3.33 -3.76 -17.53
CA ILE A 197 2.42 -4.59 -18.32
C ILE A 197 2.10 -3.87 -19.64
N ALA A 198 1.84 -2.56 -19.58
CA ALA A 198 1.53 -1.73 -20.73
C ALA A 198 2.64 -1.76 -21.79
N GLU A 199 3.91 -1.79 -21.38
CA GLU A 199 5.08 -1.97 -22.28
C GLU A 199 4.99 -3.22 -23.17
N LYS A 200 4.27 -4.25 -22.72
CA LYS A 200 4.18 -5.55 -23.39
C LYS A 200 2.90 -5.73 -24.19
N VAL A 201 1.92 -4.84 -24.02
CA VAL A 201 0.64 -4.94 -24.73
C VAL A 201 0.83 -4.45 -26.16
N VAL A 202 0.52 -5.32 -27.12
CA VAL A 202 0.53 -4.99 -28.55
C VAL A 202 -0.86 -5.17 -29.16
N PRO A 203 -1.20 -4.45 -30.25
CA PRO A 203 -2.56 -4.47 -30.81
C PRO A 203 -3.01 -5.85 -31.30
N ILE A 204 -2.07 -6.64 -31.85
CA ILE A 204 -2.35 -7.96 -32.45
C ILE A 204 -2.63 -9.06 -31.42
N MET A 205 -2.35 -8.82 -30.13
CA MET A 205 -2.60 -9.82 -29.09
C MET A 205 -4.07 -10.20 -29.01
N ASN A 206 -4.35 -11.48 -28.79
CA ASN A 206 -5.69 -11.93 -28.45
C ASN A 206 -6.00 -11.71 -26.95
N ASP A 207 -7.25 -11.90 -26.56
CA ASP A 207 -7.69 -11.70 -25.17
C ASP A 207 -6.96 -12.63 -24.19
N ASP A 208 -6.63 -13.85 -24.62
CA ASP A 208 -5.92 -14.85 -23.82
C ASP A 208 -4.42 -14.55 -23.68
N GLU A 209 -3.85 -13.82 -24.65
CA GLU A 209 -2.41 -13.48 -24.70
C GLU A 209 -2.09 -12.19 -23.93
N THR A 210 -3.12 -11.48 -23.47
CA THR A 210 -2.93 -10.23 -22.74
C THR A 210 -2.21 -10.56 -21.41
N PRO A 211 -1.06 -9.92 -21.07
CA PRO A 211 -0.10 -10.38 -20.04
C PRO A 211 -0.64 -10.51 -18.59
N VAL A 212 -1.91 -10.19 -18.40
CA VAL A 212 -2.66 -10.28 -17.15
C VAL A 212 -3.06 -11.73 -16.85
N ALA A 213 -3.27 -12.55 -17.89
CA ALA A 213 -3.63 -13.96 -17.77
C ALA A 213 -2.55 -14.77 -17.02
N ASP A 214 -1.27 -14.47 -17.26
CA ASP A 214 -0.15 -15.19 -16.65
C ASP A 214 0.05 -14.88 -15.16
N ARG A 215 -0.43 -13.74 -14.64
CA ARG A 215 -0.24 -13.35 -13.24
C ARG A 215 -1.36 -13.81 -12.30
N LEU A 216 -2.57 -14.05 -12.81
CA LEU A 216 -3.62 -14.76 -12.04
C LEU A 216 -3.23 -16.22 -11.76
N GLN A 217 -2.46 -16.86 -12.65
CA GLN A 217 -1.89 -18.21 -12.40
C GLN A 217 -0.87 -18.23 -11.24
N LEU A 218 -0.30 -17.08 -10.86
CA LEU A 218 0.57 -17.00 -9.68
C LEU A 218 -0.20 -17.29 -8.39
N ARG A 219 -1.53 -17.07 -8.38
CA ARG A 219 -2.42 -17.44 -7.27
C ARG A 219 -2.45 -18.96 -7.07
N GLU A 220 -2.48 -19.74 -8.15
CA GLU A 220 -2.44 -21.21 -8.08
C GLU A 220 -1.08 -21.74 -7.63
N ARG A 221 0.03 -21.11 -8.07
CA ARG A 221 1.39 -21.53 -7.69
C ARG A 221 1.77 -21.19 -6.25
N LEU A 222 1.26 -20.09 -5.69
CA LEU A 222 1.50 -19.72 -4.29
C LEU A 222 0.70 -20.59 -3.31
N THR A 223 -0.53 -20.96 -3.65
CA THR A 223 -1.30 -21.95 -2.85
C THR A 223 -0.63 -23.32 -2.83
N ASP A 224 -0.02 -23.73 -3.94
CA ASP A 224 0.67 -25.02 -4.03
C ASP A 224 1.96 -25.10 -3.22
N ALA A 225 2.73 -24.01 -3.15
CA ALA A 225 3.97 -23.96 -2.38
C ALA A 225 3.71 -24.01 -0.86
N ASP A 226 2.67 -23.33 -0.39
CA ASP A 226 2.28 -23.33 1.02
C ASP A 226 1.61 -24.65 1.45
N LEU A 227 0.89 -25.33 0.54
CA LEU A 227 0.29 -26.66 0.81
C LEU A 227 1.36 -27.76 0.89
N ARG A 228 2.44 -27.69 0.11
CA ARG A 228 3.54 -28.68 0.14
C ARG A 228 4.34 -28.65 1.44
N HIS A 229 4.41 -27.51 2.13
CA HIS A 229 5.10 -27.40 3.42
C HIS A 229 4.27 -27.87 4.63
N ARG A 230 2.95 -28.11 4.48
CA ARG A 230 2.08 -28.62 5.54
C ARG A 230 1.74 -30.12 5.42
N GLY A 231 2.21 -30.79 4.37
CA GLY A 231 1.78 -32.15 4.01
C GLY A 231 2.78 -33.30 4.18
N GLN A 232 3.93 -33.10 4.85
CA GLN A 232 4.81 -34.23 5.18
C GLN A 232 4.66 -34.64 6.65
N PRO A 233 3.93 -35.74 6.95
CA PRO A 233 4.08 -36.39 8.24
C PRO A 233 5.51 -36.97 8.30
N ALA A 234 6.25 -36.61 9.35
CA ALA A 234 7.55 -37.22 9.63
C ALA A 234 7.35 -38.73 9.88
N GLU A 235 7.61 -39.56 8.88
CA GLU A 235 7.79 -40.99 9.07
C GLU A 235 9.08 -41.21 9.87
N VAL A 236 8.91 -41.62 11.12
CA VAL A 236 9.97 -42.22 11.93
C VAL A 236 10.21 -43.62 11.39
N GLN A 237 11.12 -43.76 10.42
CA GLN A 237 11.67 -45.06 10.04
C GLN A 237 12.96 -45.29 10.83
N GLY A 238 12.87 -46.18 11.82
CA GLY A 238 14.02 -46.79 12.44
C GLY A 238 14.67 -47.78 11.49
N THR A 239 15.99 -47.69 11.32
CA THR A 239 16.80 -48.81 10.85
C THR A 239 18.09 -48.87 11.64
N ASP A 240 18.16 -49.93 12.43
CA ASP A 240 19.34 -50.54 12.99
C ASP A 240 20.35 -50.86 11.88
N GLN A 241 21.59 -50.39 12.01
CA GLN A 241 22.78 -50.98 11.40
C GLN A 241 24.07 -50.34 11.96
N ARG A 242 24.80 -51.12 12.77
CA ARG A 242 26.21 -50.88 13.11
C ARG A 242 27.10 -51.10 11.87
N PRO A 243 28.32 -50.52 11.81
CA PRO A 243 29.49 -51.30 12.21
C PRO A 243 30.57 -50.51 12.99
N ASP A 244 31.68 -51.19 13.23
CA ASP A 244 32.57 -51.22 14.39
C ASP A 244 33.76 -50.20 14.39
N ARG A 245 34.20 -49.87 15.61
CA ARG A 245 35.58 -49.56 16.11
C ARG A 245 36.46 -48.40 15.60
N GLY A 246 36.88 -47.58 16.57
CA GLY A 246 38.08 -46.73 16.48
C GLY A 246 38.46 -45.91 17.74
N ARG A 247 38.85 -46.59 18.83
CA ARG A 247 39.74 -46.21 19.97
C ARG A 247 39.76 -44.81 20.65
N SER A 248 39.81 -44.89 22.00
CA SER A 248 40.54 -44.08 23.04
C SER A 248 39.96 -42.78 23.67
N ARG A 249 39.22 -42.95 24.78
CA ARG A 249 39.32 -42.41 26.19
C ARG A 249 40.03 -41.05 26.51
N PRO A 250 39.77 -40.42 27.70
CA PRO A 250 38.54 -39.84 28.29
C PRO A 250 38.82 -38.44 28.94
N VAL A 251 38.00 -38.00 29.92
CA VAL A 251 38.08 -36.80 30.82
C VAL A 251 37.19 -35.63 30.34
N GLY A 252 36.33 -34.99 31.12
CA GLY A 252 36.00 -35.07 32.55
C GLY A 252 34.70 -34.30 32.83
N ASP A 253 34.20 -34.48 34.05
CA ASP A 253 32.96 -33.97 34.63
C ASP A 253 32.76 -32.45 34.52
N ASP A 254 31.50 -31.99 34.46
CA ASP A 254 30.92 -31.13 35.50
C ASP A 254 29.42 -30.86 35.23
N GLN A 255 28.62 -31.29 36.20
CA GLN A 255 27.25 -30.85 36.45
C GLN A 255 27.27 -29.43 37.00
N GLU A 256 26.28 -28.60 36.67
CA GLU A 256 25.51 -27.81 37.66
C GLU A 256 24.43 -26.94 36.98
N ASP A 257 23.19 -27.41 37.15
CA ASP A 257 22.00 -26.72 37.64
C ASP A 257 21.70 -25.23 37.30
N LEU A 258 20.57 -25.08 36.59
CA LEU A 258 19.64 -23.95 36.70
C LEU A 258 19.02 -23.87 38.12
N PRO A 259 18.52 -22.69 38.51
CA PRO A 259 17.10 -22.71 38.86
C PRO A 259 16.26 -21.54 38.31
N ALA A 260 15.03 -21.92 38.00
CA ALA A 260 13.89 -21.09 37.63
C ALA A 260 13.46 -20.11 38.73
N LYS A 261 12.84 -19.00 38.33
CA LYS A 261 11.89 -18.26 39.18
C LYS A 261 10.58 -18.02 38.43
N ARG A 262 9.51 -18.58 39.00
CA ARG A 262 8.09 -18.35 38.68
C ARG A 262 7.57 -17.10 39.39
N GLU A 263 6.57 -16.49 38.74
CA GLU A 263 5.33 -15.88 39.25
C GLU A 263 5.35 -14.94 40.48
N ASN A 264 4.76 -13.76 40.32
CA ASN A 264 3.41 -13.54 40.87
C ASN A 264 2.76 -12.22 40.44
N ALA A 265 1.50 -12.35 40.04
CA ALA A 265 0.53 -11.30 39.81
C ALA A 265 0.09 -10.61 41.12
N ARG A 266 -0.27 -9.31 41.05
CA ARG A 266 -1.20 -8.67 41.98
C ARG A 266 -2.11 -7.68 41.25
N CYS A 267 -3.36 -8.08 41.05
CA CYS A 267 -4.51 -7.22 40.84
C CYS A 267 -5.20 -6.93 42.18
N ARG A 268 -5.37 -5.65 42.52
CA ARG A 268 -6.41 -5.03 43.38
C ARG A 268 -6.37 -3.53 43.02
N GLY A 269 -7.42 -2.78 42.68
CA GLY A 269 -8.86 -2.90 42.82
C GLY A 269 -9.41 -1.58 43.41
N ARG A 270 -10.51 -1.06 42.84
CA ARG A 270 -11.41 0.07 43.28
C ARG A 270 -11.01 1.48 42.82
N ARG A 271 -11.91 2.41 42.43
CA ARG A 271 -13.39 2.56 42.47
C ARG A 271 -13.78 3.67 41.47
N GLN A 272 -14.74 3.44 40.57
CA GLN A 272 -16.08 4.08 40.50
C GLN A 272 -16.20 5.57 40.86
N GLY A 273 -16.68 6.36 39.88
CA GLY A 273 -17.36 7.65 40.05
C GLY A 273 -18.09 8.04 38.75
N ARG A 274 -19.42 7.87 38.73
CA ARG A 274 -20.34 8.27 37.64
C ARG A 274 -20.70 9.76 37.74
N ALA A 275 -20.82 10.42 36.59
CA ALA A 275 -21.85 11.41 36.18
C ALA A 275 -21.42 11.90 34.78
N GLY A 276 -22.21 11.99 33.71
CA GLY A 276 -23.65 12.11 33.52
C GLY A 276 -23.90 13.34 32.63
N GLY A 277 -24.45 13.18 31.42
CA GLY A 277 -25.21 14.24 30.74
C GLY A 277 -24.80 14.71 29.32
N ARG A 278 -25.31 13.97 28.31
CA ARG A 278 -25.97 14.40 27.03
C ARG A 278 -25.24 15.23 25.93
N PRO A 279 -25.69 15.10 24.67
CA PRO A 279 -24.94 15.42 23.45
C PRO A 279 -25.24 16.82 22.91
N VAL A 280 -24.31 17.39 22.12
CA VAL A 280 -24.54 18.64 21.40
C VAL A 280 -24.96 18.32 19.96
N GLU A 281 -26.22 18.63 19.66
CA GLU A 281 -26.81 18.66 18.33
C GLU A 281 -26.28 19.84 17.48
N GLN A 282 -26.16 19.52 16.19
CA GLN A 282 -26.37 20.35 14.99
C GLN A 282 -26.69 21.85 15.19
N LEU A 283 -25.85 22.70 14.59
CA LEU A 283 -26.24 24.06 14.21
C LEU A 283 -26.29 24.14 12.68
N GLN A 284 -27.47 23.85 12.11
CA GLN A 284 -27.89 24.42 10.83
C GLN A 284 -28.70 25.69 11.13
N ARG A 285 -28.26 26.84 10.62
CA ARG A 285 -29.15 27.99 10.42
C ARG A 285 -28.91 28.53 9.02
N GLY A 286 -29.90 28.28 8.16
CA GLY A 286 -30.05 29.01 6.91
C GLY A 286 -30.46 30.45 7.15
N THR A 287 -30.14 31.29 6.18
CA THR A 287 -30.81 32.58 5.96
C THR A 287 -31.20 32.62 4.48
N ARG A 288 -32.52 32.66 4.25
CA ARG A 288 -33.22 33.00 3.00
C ARG A 288 -33.17 34.53 2.83
N VAL A 289 -32.85 35.09 1.64
CA VAL A 289 -33.77 35.60 0.57
C VAL A 289 -34.62 36.78 1.12
N ASP A 290 -34.76 38.00 0.59
CA ASP A 290 -34.47 38.76 -0.65
C ASP A 290 -34.86 40.25 -0.32
N PRO A 291 -34.93 41.27 -1.22
CA PRO A 291 -35.05 41.27 -2.69
C PRO A 291 -34.00 42.07 -3.47
#